data_AF-A0A6J4SK71-F1
#
_entry.id   AF-A0A6J4SK71-F1
#
_cell.length_a   1.000
_cell.length_b   1.000
_cell.length_c   1.000
_cell.angle_alpha   90.00
_cell.angle_beta   90.00
_cell.angle_gamma   90.00
#
_symmetry.space_group_name_H-M   'P 1'
#
loop_
_entity.id
_entity.type
_entity.pdbx_description
1 polymer ?
#
loop_
_entity_poly.entity_id
_entity_poly.type
_entity_poly.pdbx_seq_one_letter_code
_entity_poly.pdbx_strand_id
1 'polypeptide(L)'
;MSDTRTETDSFGGIEVPGDSYWGAQTQRSIENFPFGQREQMPAEIVHALGFVKQAAARVNARSGALDAEIGEAVQQAAGEVAAG
;
A
#
# COMPACT_ATOMS: atom_id res chain seq x y z
N MET A 1 -9.37 -3.07 -23.04
CA MET A 1 -9.69 -2.35 -21.80
C MET A 1 -8.98 -3.10 -20.70
N SER A 2 -8.20 -2.42 -19.85
CA SER A 2 -7.64 -3.07 -18.66
C SER A 2 -8.82 -3.54 -17.81
N ASP A 3 -8.76 -4.77 -17.31
CA ASP A 3 -9.72 -5.22 -16.31
C ASP A 3 -9.61 -4.30 -15.09
N THR A 4 -10.73 -3.95 -14.47
CA THR A 4 -10.79 -3.06 -13.29
C THR A 4 -11.50 -3.76 -12.14
N ARG A 5 -11.17 -3.36 -10.92
CA ARG A 5 -11.92 -3.73 -9.72
C ARG A 5 -12.48 -2.49 -9.06
N THR A 6 -13.66 -2.61 -8.49
CA THR A 6 -14.25 -1.54 -7.66
C THR A 6 -13.69 -1.63 -6.24
N GLU A 7 -13.03 -0.57 -5.79
CA GLU A 7 -12.62 -0.37 -4.39
C GLU A 7 -13.51 0.69 -3.73
N THR A 8 -13.59 0.71 -2.41
CA THR A 8 -14.42 1.68 -1.67
C THR A 8 -13.65 2.37 -0.55
N ASP A 9 -13.91 3.66 -0.37
CA ASP A 9 -13.50 4.44 0.81
C ASP A 9 -14.71 5.24 1.35
N SER A 10 -14.48 6.16 2.28
CA SER A 10 -15.55 6.98 2.88
C SER A 10 -16.27 7.91 1.88
N PHE A 11 -15.75 8.09 0.66
CA PHE A 11 -16.38 8.88 -0.40
C PHE A 11 -17.15 8.03 -1.41
N GLY A 12 -17.16 6.70 -1.26
CA GLY A 12 -17.86 5.76 -2.14
C GLY A 12 -16.93 4.92 -3.01
N GLY A 13 -17.50 4.28 -4.03
CA GLY A 13 -16.79 3.39 -4.95
C GLY A 13 -15.92 4.13 -5.98
N ILE A 14 -14.82 3.49 -6.40
CA ILE A 14 -13.91 3.96 -7.44
C ILE A 14 -13.29 2.78 -8.18
N GLU A 15 -13.08 2.93 -9.49
CA GLU A 15 -12.47 1.88 -10.32
C GLU A 15 -10.95 1.93 -10.23
N VAL A 16 -10.33 0.80 -9.92
CA VAL A 16 -8.88 0.63 -9.80
C VAL A 16 -8.41 -0.39 -10.85
N PRO A 17 -7.27 -0.18 -11.53
CA PRO A 17 -6.71 -1.18 -12.44
C PRO A 17 -6.51 -2.54 -11.74
N GLY A 18 -6.99 -3.61 -12.37
CA GLY A 18 -7.03 -4.96 -11.79
C GLY A 18 -5.64 -5.55 -11.49
N ASP A 19 -4.60 -5.09 -12.18
CA ASP A 19 -3.20 -5.50 -12.04
C ASP A 19 -2.41 -4.68 -11.01
N SER A 20 -3.00 -3.63 -10.45
CA SER A 20 -2.37 -2.78 -9.44
C SER A 20 -2.66 -3.26 -8.02
N TYR A 21 -1.70 -3.15 -7.09
CA TYR A 21 -1.91 -3.51 -5.67
C TYR A 21 -2.56 -2.40 -4.81
N TRP A 22 -2.67 -1.16 -5.30
CA TRP A 22 -3.18 -0.04 -4.49
C TRP A 22 -4.72 -0.03 -4.38
N GLY A 23 -5.26 0.71 -3.41
CA GLY A 23 -6.72 0.78 -3.16
C GLY A 23 -7.37 2.10 -3.58
N ALA A 24 -8.61 2.30 -3.12
CA ALA A 24 -9.44 3.47 -3.42
C ALA A 24 -8.77 4.82 -3.13
N GLN A 25 -8.14 4.97 -1.96
CA GLN A 25 -7.54 6.25 -1.56
C GLN A 25 -6.37 6.66 -2.48
N THR A 26 -5.52 5.70 -2.87
CA THR A 26 -4.43 5.97 -3.81
C THR A 26 -4.96 6.33 -5.19
N GLN A 27 -5.96 5.58 -5.69
CA GLN A 27 -6.60 5.87 -6.97
C GLN A 27 -7.22 7.28 -6.98
N ARG A 28 -7.97 7.62 -5.93
CA ARG A 28 -8.57 8.95 -5.76
C ARG A 28 -7.52 10.05 -5.67
N SER A 29 -6.39 9.79 -5.02
CA SER A 29 -5.27 10.74 -4.98
C SER A 29 -4.67 10.98 -6.37
N ILE A 30 -4.52 9.95 -7.20
CA ILE A 30 -4.01 10.07 -8.57
C ILE A 30 -4.94 10.95 -9.42
N GLU A 31 -6.26 10.77 -9.28
CA GLU A 31 -7.25 11.56 -10.01
C GLU A 31 -7.30 13.03 -9.55
N ASN A 32 -7.19 13.27 -8.24
CA ASN A 32 -7.26 14.61 -7.67
C ASN A 32 -5.95 15.41 -7.84
N PHE A 33 -4.81 14.72 -7.87
CA PHE A 33 -3.48 15.32 -7.94
C PHE A 33 -2.70 14.67 -9.08
N PRO A 34 -3.00 15.02 -10.34
CA PRO A 34 -2.25 14.49 -11.47
C PRO A 34 -0.84 15.05 -11.44
N PHE A 35 0.15 14.16 -11.28
CA PHE A 35 1.58 14.50 -11.29
C PHE A 35 2.30 13.74 -12.40
N GLY A 36 3.37 14.34 -12.93
CA GLY A 36 4.24 13.69 -13.90
C GLY A 36 5.17 12.66 -13.25
N GLN A 37 5.79 11.79 -14.06
CA GLN A 37 6.76 10.79 -13.57
C GLN A 37 7.90 11.39 -12.74
N ARG A 38 8.36 12.60 -13.07
CA ARG A 38 9.46 13.28 -12.36
C ARG A 38 9.08 13.80 -10.97
N GLU A 39 7.79 13.83 -10.67
CA GLU A 39 7.22 14.34 -9.42
C GLU A 39 6.75 13.20 -8.50
N GLN A 40 6.97 11.94 -8.90
CA GLN A 40 6.71 10.78 -8.07
C GLN A 40 7.60 10.77 -6.83
N MET A 41 7.10 10.11 -5.78
CA MET A 41 7.91 9.83 -4.61
C MET A 41 9.17 9.05 -5.02
N PRO A 42 10.37 9.46 -4.59
CA PRO A 42 11.59 8.69 -4.81
C PRO A 42 11.44 7.25 -4.29
N ALA A 43 11.95 6.28 -5.05
CA ALA A 43 11.83 4.86 -4.72
C ALA A 43 12.45 4.54 -3.35
N GLU A 44 13.52 5.23 -2.97
CA GLU A 44 14.18 5.10 -1.68
C GLU A 44 13.25 5.44 -0.51
N ILE A 45 12.34 6.41 -0.69
CA ILE A 45 11.34 6.75 0.34
C ILE A 45 10.29 5.64 0.43
N VAL A 46 9.89 5.06 -0.70
CA VAL A 46 8.94 3.93 -0.73
C VAL A 46 9.53 2.70 -0.04
N HIS A 47 10.78 2.36 -0.35
CA HIS A 47 11.48 1.25 0.30
C HIS A 47 11.68 1.48 1.81
N ALA A 48 12.03 2.71 2.19
CA ALA A 48 12.13 3.11 3.60
C ALA A 48 10.80 2.93 4.33
N LEU A 49 9.66 3.28 3.69
CA LEU A 49 8.34 3.05 4.27
C LEU A 49 8.03 1.55 4.42
N GLY A 50 8.50 0.70 3.48
CA GLY A 50 8.48 -0.75 3.62
C GLY A 50 9.12 -1.23 4.93
N PHE A 51 10.34 -0.78 5.24
CA PHE A 51 11.00 -1.09 6.52
C PHE A 51 10.20 -0.63 7.73
N VAL A 52 9.64 0.59 7.69
CA VAL A 52 8.81 1.12 8.79
C VAL A 52 7.60 0.21 9.04
N LYS A 53 6.90 -0.21 7.97
CA LYS A 53 5.71 -1.07 8.08
C LYS A 53 6.06 -2.48 8.53
N GLN A 54 7.17 -3.04 8.05
CA GLN A 54 7.66 -4.34 8.51
C GLN A 54 7.97 -4.33 10.01
N ALA A 55 8.70 -3.31 10.49
CA ALA A 55 9.01 -3.16 11.90
C ALA A 55 7.74 -2.97 12.76
N ALA A 56 6.80 -2.14 12.30
CA ALA A 56 5.55 -1.90 13.01
C ALA A 56 4.71 -3.18 13.13
N ALA A 57 4.55 -3.94 12.05
CA ALA A 57 3.82 -5.21 12.06
C ALA A 57 4.46 -6.22 13.02
N ARG A 58 5.80 -6.32 13.02
CA ARG A 58 6.54 -7.19 13.95
C ARG A 58 6.28 -6.83 15.42
N VAL A 59 6.34 -5.55 15.76
CA VAL A 59 6.14 -5.09 17.14
C VAL A 59 4.69 -5.30 17.58
N ASN A 60 3.72 -4.98 16.72
CA ASN A 60 2.31 -5.16 17.03
C ASN A 60 1.90 -6.63 17.17
N ALA A 61 2.46 -7.52 16.34
CA ALA A 61 2.23 -8.95 16.49
C ALA A 61 2.78 -9.49 17.82
N ARG A 62 4.00 -9.07 18.20
CA ARG A 62 4.62 -9.47 19.48
C ARG A 62 3.89 -8.94 20.71
N SER A 63 3.29 -7.75 20.62
CA SER A 63 2.52 -7.18 21.73
C SER A 63 1.09 -7.71 21.82
N GLY A 64 0.63 -8.48 20.82
CA GLY A 64 -0.76 -8.93 20.70
C GLY A 64 -1.73 -7.86 20.23
N ALA A 65 -1.23 -6.69 19.79
CA ALA A 65 -2.04 -5.63 19.20
C ALA A 65 -2.46 -5.93 17.74
N LEU A 66 -1.78 -6.88 17.10
CA LEU A 66 -2.10 -7.41 15.79
C LEU A 66 -2.10 -8.93 15.88
N ASP A 67 -3.06 -9.56 15.20
CA ASP A 67 -3.07 -11.01 15.04
C ASP A 67 -1.76 -11.52 14.43
N ALA A 68 -1.29 -12.69 14.87
CA ALA A 68 0.02 -13.19 14.49
C ALA A 68 0.10 -13.53 12.99
N GLU A 69 -0.95 -14.13 12.42
CA GLU A 69 -0.99 -14.53 11.00
C GLU A 69 -1.05 -13.28 10.11
N ILE A 70 -1.89 -12.30 10.46
CA ILE A 70 -1.94 -11.00 9.78
C ILE A 70 -0.58 -10.29 9.91
N GLY A 71 0.02 -10.32 11.09
CA GLY A 71 1.32 -9.71 11.35
C GLY A 71 2.45 -10.32 10.53
N GLU A 72 2.42 -11.63 10.29
CA GLU A 72 3.38 -12.32 9.42
C GLU A 72 3.20 -11.92 7.96
N ALA A 73 1.96 -11.95 7.46
CA ALA A 73 1.64 -11.54 6.09
C ALA A 73 2.05 -10.08 5.79
N VAL A 74 1.77 -9.15 6.72
CA VAL A 74 2.18 -7.75 6.56
C VAL A 74 3.70 -7.60 6.63
N GLN A 75 4.39 -8.35 7.50
CA GLN A 75 5.86 -8.32 7.56
C GLN A 75 6.50 -8.82 6.27
N GLN A 76 5.93 -9.85 5.65
CA GLN A 76 6.38 -10.35 4.36
C GLN A 76 6.19 -9.30 3.27
N ALA A 77 4.96 -8.85 3.04
CA ALA A 77 4.64 -7.89 1.98
C ALA A 77 5.42 -6.56 2.14
N ALA A 78 5.58 -6.06 3.38
CA ALA A 78 6.38 -4.87 3.64
C ALA A 78 7.88 -5.09 3.40
N GLY A 79 8.37 -6.32 3.61
CA GLY A 79 9.74 -6.72 3.28
C GLY A 79 10.00 -6.77 1.78
N GLU A 80 9.03 -7.25 1.00
CA GLU A 80 9.07 -7.23 -0.47
C GLU A 80 9.13 -5.78 -0.98
N VAL A 81 8.30 -4.87 -0.45
CA VAL A 81 8.36 -3.43 -0.79
C VAL A 81 9.70 -2.79 -0.41
N ALA A 82 10.31 -3.20 0.71
CA ALA A 82 11.60 -2.68 1.14
C ALA A 82 12.77 -3.16 0.26
N ALA A 83 12.64 -4.33 -0.35
CA ALA A 83 13.65 -4.92 -1.23
C ALA A 83 13.60 -4.36 -2.66
N GLY A 84 12.45 -3.84 -3.08
CA GLY A 84 12.17 -3.44 -4.47
C GLY A 84 11.89 -4.62 -5.39
#